data_AF-A0A1F9A699-F1
#
_entry.id   AF-A0A1F9A699-F1
#
_cell.length_a   1.000
_cell.length_b   1.000
_cell.length_c   1.000
_cell.angle_alpha   90.00
_cell.angle_beta   90.00
_cell.angle_gamma   90.00
#
_symmetry.space_group_name_H-M   'P 1'
#
loop_
_entity.id
_entity.type
_entity.pdbx_description
1 polymer ?
#
loop_
_entity_poly.entity_id
_entity_poly.type
_entity_poly.pdbx_seq_one_letter_code
_entity_poly.pdbx_strand_id
1 'polypeptide(L)'
;MSAINIFIDGTWLLVQCAAGQTLANTTEKPNTRFPLDFQKLNAALLEFVQNNGGACDHVGSCYIACSIFELPPDFDDWPSHYLDLTTENIEKTKRSVYARGAFVKDALTVGYSSDAVFRPPIKDYIVRKLATRTYQEKQVDTTVVALLVRSAITQPHDFHILVTGDSDILPAVKTAYPEYTKNVVIATTHPDELKASHRQTSFSYLDFDFRVPPFYFQDHADKLIGGKFVYKCGECGKVFTRLNEISKKARPYCINHRPPGS
;
A
#
# COMPACT_ATOMS: atom_id res chain seq x y z
N MET A 1 26.81 1.91 5.46
CA MET A 1 26.24 2.14 4.12
C MET A 1 24.80 2.57 4.31
N SER A 2 24.25 3.39 3.42
CA SER A 2 22.89 3.92 3.59
C SER A 2 21.84 2.82 3.40
N ALA A 3 20.73 2.92 4.10
CA ALA A 3 19.60 2.01 3.98
C ALA A 3 18.44 2.64 3.18
N ILE A 4 17.47 1.81 2.80
CA ILE A 4 16.11 2.29 2.54
C ILE A 4 15.24 2.11 3.80
N ASN A 5 14.57 3.16 4.26
CA ASN A 5 13.57 3.10 5.32
C ASN A 5 12.18 3.19 4.68
N ILE A 6 11.23 2.35 5.09
CA ILE A 6 9.94 2.21 4.41
C ILE A 6 8.80 2.58 5.36
N PHE A 7 7.96 3.54 4.95
CA PHE A 7 6.81 4.03 5.69
C PHE A 7 5.54 3.81 4.87
N ILE A 8 4.66 2.92 5.34
CA ILE A 8 3.47 2.51 4.61
C ILE A 8 2.21 3.07 5.24
N ASP A 9 1.41 3.79 4.45
CA ASP A 9 -0.03 3.91 4.71
C ASP A 9 -0.70 2.57 4.37
N GLY A 10 -0.88 1.75 5.41
CA GLY A 10 -1.41 0.41 5.31
C GLY A 10 -2.91 0.39 5.01
N THR A 11 -3.65 1.42 5.42
CA THR A 11 -5.08 1.52 5.15
C THR A 11 -5.30 1.75 3.65
N TRP A 12 -4.60 2.72 3.06
CA TRP A 12 -4.68 2.99 1.63
C TRP A 12 -4.15 1.81 0.80
N LEU A 13 -2.98 1.26 1.13
CA LEU A 13 -2.39 0.19 0.33
C LEU A 13 -3.27 -1.06 0.32
N LEU A 14 -3.90 -1.40 1.44
CA LEU A 14 -4.86 -2.50 1.51
C LEU A 14 -6.04 -2.28 0.54
N VAL A 15 -6.56 -1.05 0.46
CA VAL A 15 -7.61 -0.70 -0.49
C VAL A 15 -7.12 -0.90 -1.92
N GLN A 16 -5.92 -0.45 -2.26
CA GLN A 16 -5.38 -0.63 -3.61
C GLN A 16 -5.19 -2.10 -4.01
N CYS A 17 -5.00 -3.00 -3.04
CA CYS A 17 -4.98 -4.43 -3.27
C CYS A 17 -6.37 -5.07 -3.42
N ALA A 18 -7.46 -4.40 -3.05
CA ALA A 18 -8.80 -4.99 -3.07
C ALA A 18 -9.30 -5.30 -4.49
N ALA A 19 -10.30 -6.18 -4.59
CA ALA A 19 -10.91 -6.52 -5.87
C ALA A 19 -11.44 -5.28 -6.60
N GLY A 20 -11.19 -5.20 -7.91
CA GLY A 20 -11.56 -4.09 -8.78
C GLY A 20 -10.72 -2.82 -8.62
N GLN A 21 -9.76 -2.81 -7.69
CA GLN A 21 -8.85 -1.68 -7.48
C GLN A 21 -7.60 -1.79 -8.34
N THR A 22 -6.79 -0.73 -8.35
CA THR A 22 -5.69 -0.54 -9.29
C THR A 22 -4.77 -1.74 -9.41
N LEU A 23 -4.30 -2.31 -8.29
CA LEU A 23 -3.39 -3.46 -8.32
C LEU A 23 -4.09 -4.74 -8.78
N ALA A 24 -5.31 -5.00 -8.30
CA ALA A 24 -6.09 -6.15 -8.74
C ALA A 24 -6.32 -6.12 -10.27
N ASN A 25 -6.58 -4.94 -10.84
CA ASN A 25 -6.82 -4.75 -12.27
C ASN A 25 -5.63 -5.11 -13.16
N THR A 26 -4.40 -5.03 -12.63
CA THR A 26 -3.18 -5.49 -13.33
C THR A 26 -3.09 -7.02 -13.45
N THR A 27 -3.91 -7.77 -12.73
CA THR A 27 -3.86 -9.24 -12.71
C THR A 27 -4.86 -9.88 -13.67
N GLU A 28 -4.67 -11.19 -13.93
CA GLU A 28 -5.63 -11.99 -14.71
C GLU A 28 -7.01 -12.14 -14.03
N LYS A 29 -7.11 -11.94 -12.71
CA LYS A 29 -8.35 -12.04 -11.92
C LYS A 29 -8.65 -10.71 -11.19
N PRO A 30 -9.14 -9.69 -11.91
CA PRO A 30 -9.38 -8.36 -11.33
C PRO A 30 -10.46 -8.34 -10.24
N ASN A 31 -11.34 -9.34 -10.23
CA ASN A 31 -12.37 -9.55 -9.21
C ASN A 31 -11.84 -10.20 -7.92
N THR A 32 -10.54 -10.45 -7.82
CA THR A 32 -9.90 -10.99 -6.62
C THR A 32 -8.87 -10.01 -6.06
N ARG A 33 -8.56 -10.15 -4.78
CA ARG A 33 -7.55 -9.32 -4.11
C ARG A 33 -6.17 -9.59 -4.74
N PHE A 34 -5.41 -8.53 -4.99
CA PHE A 34 -3.98 -8.62 -5.30
C PHE A 34 -3.23 -9.18 -4.08
N PRO A 35 -2.60 -10.37 -4.19
CA PRO A 35 -1.87 -10.96 -3.07
C PRO A 35 -0.50 -10.28 -2.95
N LEU A 36 -0.43 -9.12 -2.31
CA LEU A 36 0.82 -8.40 -2.10
C LEU A 36 1.79 -9.21 -1.23
N ASP A 37 3.05 -9.30 -1.67
CA ASP A 37 4.15 -9.92 -0.91
C ASP A 37 5.09 -8.81 -0.40
N PHE A 38 5.12 -8.60 0.92
CA PHE A 38 5.92 -7.54 1.51
C PHE A 38 7.43 -7.77 1.39
N GLN A 39 7.89 -9.02 1.36
CA GLN A 39 9.32 -9.30 1.15
C GLN A 39 9.72 -8.91 -0.26
N LYS A 40 8.89 -9.24 -1.25
CA LYS A 40 9.13 -8.82 -2.64
C LYS A 40 8.97 -7.31 -2.83
N LEU A 41 8.03 -6.67 -2.14
CA LEU A 41 7.91 -5.21 -2.12
C LEU A 41 9.21 -4.56 -1.65
N ASN A 42 9.76 -5.00 -0.51
CA ASN A 42 11.02 -4.48 0.02
C ASN A 42 12.17 -4.63 -0.98
N ALA A 43 12.30 -5.81 -1.59
CA ALA A 43 13.33 -6.07 -2.60
C ALA A 43 13.16 -5.19 -3.85
N ALA A 44 11.93 -5.03 -4.35
CA ALA A 44 11.65 -4.22 -5.52
C ALA A 44 11.93 -2.73 -5.29
N LEU A 45 11.61 -2.22 -4.09
CA LEU A 45 11.92 -0.84 -3.70
C LEU A 45 13.43 -0.60 -3.59
N LEU A 46 14.16 -1.54 -2.96
CA LEU A 46 15.62 -1.44 -2.85
C LEU A 46 16.29 -1.46 -4.23
N GLU A 47 15.92 -2.43 -5.08
CA GLU A 47 16.42 -2.54 -6.45
C GLU A 47 16.11 -1.27 -7.25
N PHE A 48 14.92 -0.70 -7.08
CA PHE A 48 14.52 0.52 -7.78
C PHE A 48 15.36 1.73 -7.37
N VAL A 49 15.61 1.94 -6.07
CA VAL A 49 16.47 3.04 -5.60
C VAL A 49 17.89 2.87 -6.13
N GLN A 50 18.44 1.65 -6.08
CA GLN A 50 19.77 1.34 -6.60
C GLN A 50 19.87 1.64 -8.11
N ASN A 51 18.88 1.21 -8.90
CA ASN A 51 18.85 1.42 -10.34
C ASN A 51 18.70 2.90 -10.74
N ASN A 52 18.21 3.75 -9.83
CA ASN A 52 18.09 5.19 -10.02
C ASN A 52 19.23 5.98 -9.35
N GLY A 53 20.37 5.34 -9.10
CA GLY A 53 21.58 6.00 -8.61
C GLY A 53 21.59 6.31 -7.12
N GLY A 54 20.71 5.68 -6.34
CA GLY A 54 20.73 5.70 -4.88
C GLY A 54 21.81 4.78 -4.31
N ALA A 55 22.64 5.32 -3.42
CA ALA A 55 23.75 4.58 -2.81
C ALA A 55 23.31 3.84 -1.53
N CYS A 56 22.51 2.80 -1.66
CA CYS A 56 22.03 1.97 -0.55
C CYS A 56 22.16 0.47 -0.87
N ASP A 57 22.34 -0.37 0.16
CA ASP A 57 22.61 -1.81 0.01
C ASP A 57 21.69 -2.72 0.82
N HIS A 58 20.86 -2.17 1.70
CA HIS A 58 19.95 -2.95 2.54
C HIS A 58 18.67 -2.20 2.92
N VAL A 59 17.72 -2.94 3.47
CA VAL A 59 16.47 -2.42 4.05
C VAL A 59 16.72 -2.12 5.52
N GLY A 60 16.42 -0.89 5.93
CA GLY A 60 16.53 -0.39 7.29
C GLY A 60 15.21 -0.51 8.05
N SER A 61 14.74 0.60 8.62
CA SER A 61 13.53 0.64 9.43
C SER A 61 12.27 0.58 8.55
N CYS A 62 11.34 -0.30 8.91
CA CYS A 62 10.09 -0.50 8.20
C CYS A 62 8.90 -0.26 9.15
N TYR A 63 7.95 0.58 8.75
CA TYR A 63 6.76 0.90 9.52
C TYR A 63 5.50 0.72 8.67
N ILE A 64 4.50 0.05 9.23
CA ILE A 64 3.17 -0.04 8.64
C ILE A 64 2.18 0.70 9.55
N ALA A 65 1.67 1.82 9.06
CA ALA A 65 0.66 2.60 9.76
C ALA A 65 -0.74 2.11 9.33
N CYS A 66 -1.54 1.62 10.26
CA CYS A 66 -2.86 1.08 9.95
C CYS A 66 -3.75 1.10 11.19
N SER A 67 -5.02 1.44 11.04
CA SER A 67 -6.00 1.32 12.13
C SER A 67 -6.76 0.00 12.03
N ILE A 68 -6.72 -0.82 13.06
CA ILE A 68 -7.51 -2.04 13.18
C ILE A 68 -8.49 -1.84 14.33
N PHE A 69 -9.77 -1.60 14.02
CA PHE A 69 -10.76 -1.36 15.06
C PHE A 69 -10.88 -2.53 16.04
N GLU A 70 -11.00 -2.20 17.33
CA GLU A 70 -11.41 -3.16 18.34
C GLU A 70 -12.94 -3.25 18.34
N LEU A 71 -13.44 -4.46 18.10
CA LEU A 71 -14.86 -4.76 18.12
C LEU A 71 -15.25 -5.20 19.53
N PRO A 72 -16.28 -4.59 20.15
CA PRO A 72 -16.71 -5.00 21.47
C PRO A 72 -17.38 -6.39 21.45
N PRO A 73 -17.47 -7.09 22.60
CA PRO A 73 -18.05 -8.43 22.65
C PRO A 73 -19.51 -8.52 22.19
N ASP A 74 -20.26 -7.42 22.31
CA ASP A 74 -21.67 -7.28 21.92
C ASP A 74 -21.85 -6.74 20.49
N PHE A 75 -20.78 -6.65 19.68
CA PHE A 75 -20.84 -6.02 18.35
C PHE A 75 -21.86 -6.69 17.40
N ASP A 76 -22.09 -8.00 17.56
CA ASP A 76 -23.08 -8.73 16.76
C ASP A 76 -24.53 -8.37 17.13
N ASP A 77 -24.77 -7.85 18.34
CA ASP A 77 -26.10 -7.47 18.83
C ASP A 77 -26.46 -6.01 18.49
N TRP A 78 -25.50 -5.23 17.99
CA TRP A 78 -25.68 -3.81 17.64
C TRP A 78 -26.86 -3.50 16.72
N PRO A 79 -27.24 -4.33 15.72
CA PRO A 79 -28.45 -4.09 14.92
C PRO A 79 -29.74 -4.03 15.74
N SER A 80 -29.76 -4.67 16.91
CA SER A 80 -30.90 -4.64 17.85
C SER A 80 -30.90 -3.37 18.73
N HIS A 81 -29.74 -2.73 18.89
CA HIS A 81 -29.55 -1.54 19.73
C HIS A 81 -29.58 -0.24 18.93
N TYR A 82 -29.21 -0.28 17.64
CA TYR A 82 -29.12 0.88 16.76
C TYR A 82 -29.96 0.64 15.49
N LEU A 83 -31.09 1.35 15.39
CA LEU A 83 -32.09 1.17 14.32
C LEU A 83 -31.55 1.33 12.89
N ASP A 84 -30.45 2.05 12.73
CA ASP A 84 -29.85 2.35 11.43
C ASP A 84 -28.61 1.49 11.11
N LEU A 85 -28.26 0.54 11.99
CA LEU A 85 -27.24 -0.46 11.72
C LEU A 85 -27.89 -1.77 11.27
N THR A 86 -27.48 -2.25 10.10
CA THR A 86 -27.92 -3.55 9.58
C THR A 86 -26.90 -4.64 9.91
N THR A 87 -27.35 -5.90 9.94
CA THR A 87 -26.45 -7.08 10.02
C THR A 87 -25.39 -7.05 8.91
N GLU A 88 -25.72 -6.53 7.72
CA GLU A 88 -24.75 -6.37 6.64
C GLU A 88 -23.63 -5.38 6.99
N ASN A 89 -23.94 -4.29 7.70
CA ASN A 89 -22.93 -3.33 8.16
C ASN A 89 -21.97 -3.98 9.16
N ILE A 90 -22.48 -4.78 10.10
CA ILE A 90 -21.69 -5.52 11.09
C ILE A 90 -20.74 -6.49 10.38
N GLU A 91 -21.27 -7.32 9.49
CA GLU A 91 -20.49 -8.33 8.78
C GLU A 91 -19.44 -7.72 7.83
N LYS A 92 -19.77 -6.61 7.15
CA LYS A 92 -18.77 -5.85 6.36
C LYS A 92 -17.65 -5.31 7.25
N THR A 93 -18.00 -4.80 8.43
CA THR A 93 -17.03 -4.25 9.39
C THR A 93 -16.11 -5.34 9.94
N LYS A 94 -16.66 -6.48 10.36
CA LYS A 94 -15.87 -7.66 10.81
C LYS A 94 -14.90 -8.12 9.74
N ARG A 95 -15.35 -8.26 8.49
CA ARG A 95 -14.48 -8.62 7.36
C ARG A 95 -13.38 -7.59 7.12
N SER A 96 -13.69 -6.30 7.22
CA SER A 96 -12.70 -5.22 7.09
C SER A 96 -11.64 -5.29 8.18
N VAL A 97 -12.04 -5.43 9.45
CA VAL A 97 -11.13 -5.56 10.61
C VAL A 97 -10.24 -6.79 10.45
N TYR A 98 -10.82 -7.94 10.08
CA TYR A 98 -10.06 -9.16 9.82
C TYR A 98 -9.05 -8.97 8.68
N ALA A 99 -9.46 -8.38 7.55
CA ALA A 99 -8.59 -8.16 6.40
C ALA A 99 -7.41 -7.23 6.73
N ARG A 100 -7.65 -6.16 7.50
CA ARG A 100 -6.60 -5.25 8.00
C ARG A 100 -5.66 -5.97 8.95
N GLY A 101 -6.18 -6.77 9.87
CA GLY A 101 -5.38 -7.59 10.78
C GLY A 101 -4.47 -8.58 10.06
N ALA A 102 -5.00 -9.30 9.07
CA ALA A 102 -4.22 -10.21 8.24
C ALA A 102 -3.14 -9.46 7.45
N PHE A 103 -3.48 -8.33 6.83
CA PHE A 103 -2.53 -7.53 6.05
C PHE A 103 -1.37 -6.98 6.90
N VAL A 104 -1.67 -6.47 8.10
CA VAL A 104 -0.64 -6.02 9.03
C VAL A 104 0.21 -7.21 9.48
N LYS A 105 -0.41 -8.34 9.82
CA LYS A 105 0.32 -9.56 10.22
C LYS A 105 1.32 -9.98 9.15
N ASP A 106 0.92 -9.98 7.88
CA ASP A 106 1.81 -10.30 6.76
C ASP A 106 3.03 -9.36 6.72
N ALA A 107 2.85 -8.05 6.90
CA ALA A 107 3.95 -7.08 6.99
C ALA A 107 4.88 -7.37 8.20
N LEU A 108 4.31 -7.66 9.38
CA LEU A 108 5.09 -7.96 10.58
C LEU A 108 5.98 -9.20 10.39
N THR A 109 5.54 -10.20 9.62
CA THR A 109 6.34 -11.41 9.36
C THR A 109 7.65 -11.13 8.61
N VAL A 110 7.74 -10.02 7.88
CA VAL A 110 8.96 -9.62 7.15
C VAL A 110 9.72 -8.48 7.83
N GLY A 111 9.38 -8.17 9.09
CA GLY A 111 10.14 -7.25 9.94
C GLY A 111 9.63 -5.81 10.01
N TYR A 112 8.40 -5.52 9.55
CA TYR A 112 7.79 -4.21 9.81
C TYR A 112 7.48 -4.03 11.30
N SER A 113 7.65 -2.81 11.82
CA SER A 113 7.28 -2.45 13.18
C SER A 113 5.75 -2.29 13.32
N SER A 114 5.24 -2.76 14.46
CA SER A 114 3.86 -2.56 14.89
C SER A 114 3.61 -1.23 15.61
N ASP A 115 4.64 -0.38 15.81
CA ASP A 115 4.52 0.86 16.61
C ASP A 115 3.51 1.86 16.03
N ALA A 116 3.19 1.74 14.73
CA ALA A 116 2.23 2.58 14.02
C ALA A 116 0.88 1.86 13.78
N VAL A 117 0.65 0.71 14.42
CA VAL A 117 -0.60 -0.04 14.30
C VAL A 117 -1.54 0.39 15.42
N PHE A 118 -2.63 1.06 15.06
CA PHE A 118 -3.60 1.59 16.01
C PHE A 118 -4.76 0.64 16.22
N ARG A 119 -5.26 0.58 17.44
CA ARG A 119 -6.43 -0.24 17.80
C ARG A 119 -7.52 0.59 18.48
N PRO A 120 -8.12 1.55 17.75
CA PRO A 120 -9.17 2.37 18.33
C PRO A 120 -10.44 1.51 18.58
N PRO A 121 -11.14 1.71 19.70
CA PRO A 121 -12.44 1.08 19.90
C PRO A 121 -13.42 1.60 18.85
N ILE A 122 -14.17 0.68 18.22
CA ILE A 122 -15.18 1.06 17.24
C ILE A 122 -16.37 1.73 17.95
N LYS A 123 -16.96 2.70 17.27
CA LYS A 123 -18.18 3.39 17.71
C LYS A 123 -19.26 3.25 16.64
N ASP A 124 -20.52 3.31 17.02
CA ASP A 124 -21.66 3.16 16.12
C ASP A 124 -21.60 4.14 14.93
N TYR A 125 -21.28 5.42 15.18
CA TYR A 125 -21.17 6.41 14.11
C TYR A 125 -20.02 6.10 13.12
N ILE A 126 -18.99 5.36 13.54
CA ILE A 126 -17.90 4.92 12.67
C ILE A 126 -18.43 3.89 11.69
N VAL A 127 -19.23 2.92 12.18
CA VAL A 127 -19.88 1.91 11.32
C VAL A 127 -20.76 2.58 10.26
N ARG A 128 -21.52 3.62 10.65
CA ARG A 128 -22.34 4.42 9.72
C ARG A 128 -21.48 5.08 8.63
N LYS A 129 -20.40 5.75 9.01
CA LYS A 129 -19.49 6.42 8.06
C LYS A 129 -18.71 5.45 7.18
N LEU A 130 -18.37 4.27 7.69
CA LEU A 130 -17.76 3.21 6.90
C LEU A 130 -18.74 2.69 5.83
N ALA A 131 -20.02 2.52 6.19
CA ALA A 131 -21.06 2.11 5.24
C ALA A 131 -21.23 3.12 4.09
N THR A 132 -21.16 4.42 4.39
CA THR A 132 -21.26 5.50 3.40
C THR A 132 -19.92 5.87 2.75
N ARG A 133 -18.81 5.20 3.10
CA ARG A 133 -17.45 5.51 2.63
C ARG A 133 -16.99 6.96 2.90
N THR A 134 -17.50 7.57 3.97
CA THR A 134 -17.16 8.95 4.38
C THR A 134 -16.27 9.00 5.62
N TYR A 135 -15.88 7.84 6.15
CA TYR A 135 -14.94 7.76 7.26
C TYR A 135 -13.52 8.08 6.78
N GLN A 136 -12.85 8.99 7.48
CA GLN A 136 -11.47 9.41 7.20
C GLN A 136 -10.57 9.12 8.40
N GLU A 137 -9.45 8.45 8.16
CA GLU A 137 -8.48 8.03 9.19
C GLU A 137 -7.28 8.98 9.27
N LYS A 138 -7.49 10.19 9.77
CA LYS A 138 -6.42 11.21 9.84
C LYS A 138 -5.20 10.80 10.70
N GLN A 139 -5.39 9.85 11.62
CA GLN A 139 -4.32 9.37 12.51
C GLN A 139 -3.23 8.63 11.75
N VAL A 140 -3.58 7.85 10.72
CA VAL A 140 -2.63 7.09 9.91
C VAL A 140 -1.72 8.05 9.15
N ASP A 141 -2.31 9.00 8.41
CA ASP A 141 -1.58 10.00 7.62
C ASP A 141 -0.59 10.77 8.49
N THR A 142 -1.07 11.33 9.61
CA THR A 142 -0.25 12.10 10.55
C THR A 142 0.94 11.28 11.09
N THR A 143 0.71 10.00 11.37
CA THR A 143 1.75 9.10 11.91
C THR A 143 2.80 8.79 10.86
N VAL A 144 2.38 8.49 9.62
CA VAL A 144 3.31 8.23 8.50
C VAL A 144 4.21 9.44 8.29
N VAL A 145 3.64 10.66 8.27
CA VAL A 145 4.43 11.90 8.15
C VAL A 145 5.40 12.07 9.32
N ALA A 146 4.93 11.88 10.56
CA ALA A 146 5.78 12.06 11.74
C ALA A 146 6.96 11.08 11.77
N LEU A 147 6.73 9.82 11.40
CA LEU A 147 7.77 8.79 11.32
C LEU A 147 8.78 9.08 10.21
N LEU A 148 8.30 9.50 9.03
CA LEU A 148 9.12 9.91 7.91
C LEU A 148 10.02 11.09 8.30
N VAL A 149 9.43 12.16 8.87
CA VAL A 149 10.18 13.35 9.29
C VAL A 149 11.22 12.99 10.36
N ARG A 150 10.83 12.19 11.36
CA ARG A 150 11.77 11.73 12.39
C ARG A 150 12.95 10.96 11.78
N SER A 151 12.67 10.00 10.90
CA SER A 151 13.71 9.20 10.25
C SER A 151 14.62 10.07 9.38
N ALA A 152 14.07 10.96 8.57
CA ALA A 152 14.83 11.89 7.73
C ALA A 152 15.78 12.78 8.54
N ILE A 153 15.38 13.24 9.74
CA ILE A 153 16.23 14.02 10.64
C ILE A 153 17.35 13.15 11.24
N THR A 154 17.01 11.95 11.73
CA THR A 154 17.96 11.09 12.45
C THR A 154 18.90 10.32 11.53
N GLN A 155 18.50 10.10 10.28
CA GLN A 155 19.20 9.29 9.27
C GLN A 155 19.22 10.05 7.93
N PRO A 156 19.92 11.21 7.87
CA PRO A 156 19.88 12.12 6.73
C PRO A 156 20.48 11.54 5.44
N HIS A 157 21.32 10.51 5.56
CA HIS A 157 22.02 9.87 4.43
C HIS A 157 21.26 8.65 3.88
N ASP A 158 20.20 8.22 4.55
CA ASP A 158 19.35 7.12 4.10
C ASP A 158 18.29 7.60 3.12
N PHE A 159 17.74 6.65 2.35
CA PHE A 159 16.58 6.88 1.50
C PHE A 159 15.30 6.56 2.26
N HIS A 160 14.27 7.38 2.10
CA HIS A 160 13.03 7.28 2.85
C HIS A 160 11.87 7.06 1.89
N ILE A 161 11.38 5.83 1.83
CA ILE A 161 10.29 5.42 0.95
C ILE A 161 8.96 5.71 1.64
N LEU A 162 8.17 6.59 1.05
CA LEU A 162 6.81 6.88 1.48
C LEU A 162 5.82 6.15 0.54
N VAL A 163 5.15 5.13 1.06
CA VAL A 163 4.10 4.40 0.34
C VAL A 163 2.74 5.00 0.69
N THR A 164 2.16 5.78 -0.23
CA THR A 164 0.89 6.48 -0.02
C THR A 164 0.19 6.83 -1.34
N GLY A 165 -1.12 7.06 -1.27
CA GLY A 165 -1.87 7.73 -2.34
C GLY A 165 -2.16 9.18 -2.04
N ASP A 166 -1.90 9.65 -0.81
CA ASP A 166 -2.14 11.03 -0.45
C ASP A 166 -0.91 11.89 -0.72
N SER A 167 -0.99 12.72 -1.75
CA SER A 167 0.07 13.67 -2.10
C SER A 167 0.05 14.94 -1.24
N ASP A 168 -1.00 15.20 -0.45
CA ASP A 168 -1.05 16.32 0.50
C ASP A 168 -0.06 16.13 1.68
N ILE A 169 0.56 14.96 1.80
CA ILE A 169 1.67 14.71 2.72
C ILE A 169 2.95 15.43 2.27
N LEU A 170 3.16 15.62 0.97
CA LEU A 170 4.43 16.15 0.44
C LEU A 170 4.70 17.61 0.86
N PRO A 171 3.73 18.55 0.79
CA PRO A 171 3.93 19.90 1.28
C PRO A 171 4.32 19.95 2.76
N ALA A 172 3.78 19.05 3.59
CA ALA A 172 4.14 18.96 5.01
C ALA A 172 5.62 18.55 5.18
N VAL A 173 6.09 17.59 4.38
CA VAL A 173 7.51 17.16 4.38
C VAL A 173 8.43 18.30 3.94
N LYS A 174 8.10 19.02 2.85
CA LYS A 174 8.91 20.15 2.37
C LYS A 174 8.91 21.34 3.33
N THR A 175 7.77 21.65 3.94
CA THR A 175 7.64 22.72 4.94
C THR A 175 8.48 22.41 6.17
N ALA A 176 8.46 21.14 6.62
CA ALA A 176 9.25 20.72 7.75
C ALA A 176 10.75 20.80 7.45
N TYR A 177 11.22 20.28 6.29
CA TYR A 177 12.65 20.18 5.99
C TYR A 177 12.98 20.17 4.47
N PRO A 178 13.24 21.34 3.86
CA PRO A 178 13.45 21.47 2.40
C PRO A 178 14.67 20.74 1.85
N GLU A 179 15.77 20.68 2.61
CA GLU A 179 17.05 20.09 2.17
C GLU A 179 17.00 18.55 2.06
N TYR A 180 16.02 17.90 2.71
CA TYR A 180 15.94 16.44 2.83
C TYR A 180 14.93 15.77 1.90
N THR A 181 14.18 16.52 1.09
CA THR A 181 13.26 15.93 0.10
C THR A 181 14.00 15.13 -0.97
N LYS A 182 15.30 15.37 -1.17
CA LYS A 182 16.13 14.69 -2.18
C LYS A 182 16.22 13.18 -1.98
N ASN A 183 16.25 12.72 -0.72
CA ASN A 183 16.35 11.29 -0.40
C ASN A 183 14.98 10.65 -0.11
N VAL A 184 13.89 11.42 -0.20
CA VAL A 184 12.53 10.88 -0.09
C VAL A 184 12.12 10.30 -1.44
N VAL A 185 11.55 9.10 -1.44
CA VAL A 185 11.06 8.42 -2.63
C VAL A 185 9.60 8.10 -2.43
N ILE A 186 8.75 8.48 -3.38
CA ILE A 186 7.32 8.21 -3.31
C ILE A 186 7.01 6.90 -4.01
N ALA A 187 6.27 6.04 -3.35
CA ALA A 187 5.76 4.79 -3.91
C ALA A 187 4.22 4.84 -3.92
N THR A 188 3.63 4.79 -5.11
CA THR A 188 2.18 4.95 -5.29
C THR A 188 1.65 4.08 -6.43
N THR A 189 0.34 4.05 -6.67
CA THR A 189 -0.28 3.18 -7.69
C THR A 189 -0.20 3.73 -9.10
N HIS A 190 -0.42 5.03 -9.29
CA HIS A 190 -0.44 5.69 -10.60
C HIS A 190 0.13 7.11 -10.52
N PRO A 191 0.73 7.64 -11.59
CA PRO A 191 1.08 9.07 -11.70
C PRO A 191 -0.08 10.05 -11.43
N ASP A 192 -1.33 9.58 -11.51
CA ASP A 192 -2.54 10.42 -11.42
C ASP A 192 -2.88 10.75 -9.96
N GLU A 193 -2.46 9.89 -9.03
CA GLU A 193 -2.51 10.14 -7.59
C GLU A 193 -1.63 11.36 -7.21
N LEU A 194 -0.69 11.74 -8.08
CA LEU A 194 0.20 12.89 -7.90
C LEU A 194 -0.30 14.16 -8.63
N LYS A 195 -1.40 14.08 -9.40
CA LYS A 195 -1.91 15.22 -10.21
C LYS A 195 -2.64 16.28 -9.37
N ALA A 196 -2.42 17.54 -9.76
CA ALA A 196 -2.94 18.73 -9.10
C ALA A 196 -4.46 18.82 -8.96
N SER A 197 -5.20 18.19 -9.86
CA SER A 197 -6.66 18.26 -9.93
C SER A 197 -7.39 17.54 -8.78
N HIS A 198 -6.67 16.70 -8.03
CA HIS A 198 -7.22 15.99 -6.86
C HIS A 198 -6.82 16.62 -5.51
N ARG A 199 -6.14 17.78 -5.52
CA ARG A 199 -5.55 18.41 -4.32
C ARG A 199 -6.50 19.36 -3.59
N GLN A 200 -6.36 19.46 -2.27
CA GLN A 200 -6.90 20.59 -1.48
C GLN A 200 -5.89 21.76 -1.38
N THR A 201 -4.62 21.55 -1.74
CA THR A 201 -3.56 22.57 -1.63
C THR A 201 -2.83 22.83 -2.95
N SER A 202 -2.39 24.08 -3.16
CA SER A 202 -1.87 24.61 -4.44
C SER A 202 -0.42 24.23 -4.79
N PHE A 203 0.17 23.21 -4.15
CA PHE A 203 1.56 22.79 -4.38
C PHE A 203 1.68 21.65 -5.40
N SER A 204 2.62 21.72 -6.34
CA SER A 204 2.89 20.70 -7.36
C SER A 204 3.98 19.72 -6.95
N TYR A 205 3.80 18.43 -7.27
CA TYR A 205 4.87 17.42 -7.24
C TYR A 205 6.13 17.90 -8.00
N LEU A 206 5.94 18.70 -9.05
CA LEU A 206 7.02 19.33 -9.82
C LEU A 206 7.82 20.38 -9.02
N ASP A 207 7.33 20.83 -7.87
CA ASP A 207 8.01 21.80 -7.02
C ASP A 207 9.00 21.13 -6.05
N PHE A 208 9.20 19.81 -6.16
CA PHE A 208 10.09 19.02 -5.31
C PHE A 208 11.27 18.47 -6.11
N ASP A 209 12.48 18.68 -5.58
CA ASP A 209 13.72 18.15 -6.15
C ASP A 209 13.95 16.73 -5.61
N PHE A 210 13.22 15.75 -6.13
CA PHE A 210 13.42 14.33 -5.79
C PHE A 210 14.58 13.76 -6.60
N ARG A 211 15.58 13.16 -5.94
CA ARG A 211 16.71 12.53 -6.64
C ARG A 211 16.28 11.24 -7.36
N VAL A 212 15.34 10.53 -6.77
CA VAL A 212 14.81 9.26 -7.29
C VAL A 212 13.36 9.49 -7.71
N PRO A 213 12.97 9.11 -8.95
CA PRO A 213 11.58 9.27 -9.40
C PRO A 213 10.61 8.41 -8.58
N PRO A 214 9.29 8.64 -8.67
CA PRO A 214 8.32 7.79 -7.99
C PRO A 214 8.36 6.35 -8.47
N PHE A 215 8.12 5.42 -7.54
CA PHE A 215 7.88 4.02 -7.81
C PHE A 215 6.38 3.79 -8.03
N TYR A 216 5.99 3.34 -9.23
CA TYR A 216 4.59 3.05 -9.54
C TYR A 216 4.28 1.56 -9.45
N PHE A 217 3.41 1.17 -8.52
CA PHE A 217 3.11 -0.23 -8.27
C PHE A 217 2.54 -0.97 -9.49
N GLN A 218 1.78 -0.29 -10.35
CA GLN A 218 1.20 -0.92 -11.54
C GLN A 218 2.28 -1.40 -12.54
N ASP A 219 3.39 -0.67 -12.64
CA ASP A 219 4.48 -0.99 -13.57
C ASP A 219 5.33 -2.17 -13.06
N HIS A 220 5.25 -2.41 -11.75
CA HIS A 220 6.03 -3.41 -11.02
C HIS A 220 5.19 -4.54 -10.44
N ALA A 221 3.91 -4.68 -10.82
CA ALA A 221 2.98 -5.64 -10.22
C ALA A 221 3.50 -7.10 -10.24
N ASP A 222 4.28 -7.49 -11.26
CA ASP A 222 4.95 -8.79 -11.35
C ASP A 222 6.05 -9.00 -10.32
N LYS A 223 6.70 -7.92 -9.88
CA LYS A 223 7.68 -7.97 -8.80
C LYS A 223 7.01 -7.99 -7.43
N LEU A 224 5.76 -7.51 -7.30
CA LEU A 224 5.08 -7.35 -6.01
C LEU A 224 4.16 -8.51 -5.64
N ILE A 225 3.68 -9.26 -6.63
CA ILE A 225 2.68 -10.31 -6.41
C ILE A 225 3.28 -11.55 -5.72
N GLY A 226 2.55 -12.06 -4.74
CA GLY A 226 2.80 -13.32 -4.06
C GLY A 226 2.54 -14.52 -4.97
N GLY A 227 3.40 -15.53 -4.85
CA GLY A 227 3.33 -16.74 -5.66
C GLY A 227 4.71 -17.21 -6.11
N LYS A 228 4.81 -18.51 -6.39
CA LYS A 228 6.07 -19.19 -6.70
C LYS A 228 6.59 -18.85 -8.10
N PHE A 229 5.73 -18.97 -9.11
CA PHE A 229 6.08 -18.66 -10.49
C PHE A 229 5.19 -17.53 -10.99
N VAL A 230 5.79 -16.37 -11.22
CA VAL A 230 5.10 -15.15 -11.66
C VAL A 230 5.39 -14.90 -13.14
N TYR A 231 4.35 -14.52 -13.88
CA TYR A 231 4.44 -14.27 -15.32
C TYR A 231 3.63 -13.03 -15.71
N LYS A 232 4.02 -12.39 -16.82
CA LYS A 232 3.18 -11.44 -17.58
C LYS A 232 2.63 -12.15 -18.81
N CYS A 233 1.34 -11.98 -19.06
CA CYS A 233 0.70 -12.54 -20.26
C CYS A 233 1.27 -11.89 -21.52
N GLY A 234 1.67 -12.70 -22.51
CA GLY A 234 2.20 -12.22 -23.79
C GLY A 234 1.21 -11.37 -24.60
N GLU A 235 -0.10 -11.63 -24.50
CA GLU A 235 -1.12 -10.85 -25.22
C GLU A 235 -1.56 -9.59 -24.48
N CYS A 236 -2.04 -9.70 -23.23
CA CYS A 236 -2.67 -8.57 -22.53
C CYS A 236 -1.82 -7.90 -21.45
N GLY A 237 -0.57 -8.35 -21.25
CA GLY A 237 0.34 -7.80 -20.24
C GLY A 237 -0.03 -8.10 -18.77
N LYS A 238 -1.22 -8.66 -18.51
CA LYS A 238 -1.70 -8.96 -17.15
C LYS A 238 -0.78 -9.93 -16.43
N VAL A 239 -0.58 -9.67 -15.14
CA VAL A 239 0.24 -10.47 -14.25
C VAL A 239 -0.56 -11.66 -13.73
N PHE A 240 0.09 -12.82 -13.64
CA PHE A 240 -0.51 -14.01 -13.03
C PHE A 240 0.54 -14.92 -12.40
N THR A 241 0.08 -15.82 -11.54
CA THR A 241 0.94 -16.81 -10.89
C THR A 241 0.48 -18.24 -11.17
N ARG A 242 1.42 -19.18 -11.14
CA ARG A 242 1.15 -20.62 -11.29
C ARG A 242 1.88 -21.40 -10.18
N LEU A 243 1.34 -22.56 -9.84
CA LEU A 243 1.97 -23.51 -8.92
C LEU A 243 3.14 -24.25 -9.58
N ASN A 244 3.02 -24.53 -10.88
CA ASN A 244 4.01 -25.22 -11.70
C ASN A 244 4.64 -24.24 -12.69
N GLU A 245 5.92 -24.44 -12.98
CA GLU A 245 6.68 -23.62 -13.92
C GLU A 245 6.14 -23.84 -15.35
N ILE A 246 5.86 -22.73 -16.05
CA ILE A 246 5.67 -22.75 -17.50
C ILE A 246 7.04 -22.94 -18.14
N SER A 247 7.15 -23.92 -19.05
CA SER A 247 8.38 -24.18 -19.79
C SER A 247 8.96 -22.90 -20.38
N LYS A 248 10.28 -22.71 -20.23
CA LYS A 248 11.00 -21.53 -20.75
C LYS A 248 10.84 -21.30 -22.25
N LYS A 249 10.46 -22.34 -23.01
CA LYS A 249 10.21 -22.26 -24.46
C LYS A 249 8.79 -21.82 -24.81
N ALA A 250 7.87 -21.85 -23.85
CA ALA A 250 6.47 -21.48 -24.05
C ALA A 250 6.24 -20.02 -23.65
N ARG A 251 5.42 -19.31 -24.45
CA ARG A 251 4.97 -17.98 -24.07
C ARG A 251 3.94 -18.10 -22.93
N PRO A 252 4.09 -17.33 -21.85
CA PRO A 252 3.11 -17.33 -20.76
C PRO A 252 1.80 -16.65 -21.21
N TYR A 253 0.69 -17.37 -21.06
CA TYR A 253 -0.65 -16.84 -21.31
C TYR A 253 -1.52 -16.94 -20.05
N CYS A 254 -2.27 -15.86 -19.77
CA CYS A 254 -3.24 -15.86 -18.69
C CYS A 254 -4.45 -16.74 -19.04
N ILE A 255 -5.31 -17.00 -18.05
CA ILE A 255 -6.47 -17.89 -18.21
C ILE A 255 -7.40 -17.51 -19.37
N ASN A 256 -7.47 -16.21 -19.72
CA ASN A 256 -8.33 -15.70 -20.79
C ASN A 256 -7.71 -15.85 -22.19
N HIS A 257 -6.38 -16.03 -22.29
CA HIS A 257 -5.66 -16.14 -23.57
C HIS A 257 -4.99 -17.52 -23.74
N ARG A 258 -5.25 -18.45 -22.82
CA ARG A 258 -4.70 -19.80 -22.89
C ARG A 258 -5.33 -20.53 -24.09
N PRO A 259 -4.55 -21.18 -24.96
CA PRO A 259 -5.11 -21.98 -26.04
C PRO A 259 -5.98 -23.11 -25.47
N PRO A 260 -7.16 -23.38 -26.05
CA PRO A 260 -8.00 -24.49 -25.63
C PRO A 260 -7.22 -25.81 -25.77
N GLY A 261 -7.18 -26.61 -24.69
CA GLY A 261 -6.52 -27.91 -24.67
C GLY A 261 -5.10 -27.96 -24.07
N SER A 262 -4.64 -26.90 -23.40
CA SER A 262 -3.36 -26.88 -22.67
C SER A 262 -3.51 -27.04 -21.16
#